data_AF-A0ABD2PGW8-F1
#
_entry.id   AF-A0ABD2PGW8-F1
#
_cell.length_a   1.000
_cell.length_b   1.000
_cell.length_c   1.000
_cell.angle_alpha   90.00
_cell.angle_beta   90.00
_cell.angle_gamma   90.00
#
_symmetry.space_group_name_H-M   'P 1'
#
loop_
_entity.id
_entity.type
_entity.pdbx_description
1 polymer ?
#
loop_
_entity_poly.entity_id
_entity_poly.type
_entity_poly.pdbx_seq_one_letter_code
_entity_poly.pdbx_strand_id
1 'polypeptide(L)'
;MGVIVLKKKYTIDKYISVVMITLGIIICTLASSNQKSKAACRDCDPNSPVDGEQAEDPAYFFWWIIGIALLTFALLLSARMGIYQETLYKTHGKHPDEALYYTHLYSLPGFILYSTSIWEHVSIANNSELYKVPVLEIIVPLLWVFLLLNVLTQYLCISSVYILTTECASLTVTLVITLRKFMSLIISIVYFQNPFTVYHWFGTLLVFLGTLIFTEVISTSKNQALLLINKPRK
;
A
#
# COMPACT_ATOMS: atom_id res chain seq x y z
N MET A 1 5.64 -4.13 16.56
CA MET A 1 5.11 -5.50 16.70
C MET A 1 6.18 -6.58 16.76
N GLY A 2 7.12 -6.69 15.80
CA GLY A 2 8.14 -7.75 15.82
C GLY A 2 9.03 -7.81 17.08
N VAL A 3 9.35 -6.67 17.71
CA VAL A 3 10.07 -6.63 19.01
C VAL A 3 9.21 -7.20 20.15
N ILE A 4 7.92 -6.86 20.16
CA ILE A 4 6.99 -7.18 21.26
C ILE A 4 6.53 -8.64 21.18
N VAL A 5 6.18 -9.11 19.98
CA VAL A 5 5.61 -10.45 19.75
C VAL A 5 6.71 -11.51 19.57
N LEU A 6 7.77 -11.21 18.82
CA LEU A 6 8.86 -12.17 18.52
C LEU A 6 10.11 -11.99 19.40
N LYS A 7 10.10 -11.04 20.35
CA LYS A 7 11.26 -10.68 21.22
C LYS A 7 12.58 -10.45 20.45
N LYS A 8 12.50 -10.06 19.18
CA LYS A 8 13.70 -9.76 18.37
C LYS A 8 14.32 -8.44 18.82
N LYS A 9 15.65 -8.44 18.93
CA LYS A 9 16.46 -7.22 19.13
C LYS A 9 16.90 -6.68 17.77
N TYR A 10 16.75 -5.37 17.58
CA TYR A 10 17.21 -4.68 16.36
C TYR A 10 18.36 -3.72 16.71
N THR A 11 19.22 -3.46 15.73
CA THR A 11 20.32 -2.48 15.86
C THR A 11 19.77 -1.05 15.90
N ILE A 12 20.54 -0.12 16.47
CA ILE A 12 20.15 1.29 16.64
C ILE A 12 19.83 1.94 15.28
N ASP A 13 20.54 1.56 14.22
CA ASP A 13 20.31 2.05 12.86
C ASP A 13 18.88 1.77 12.36
N LYS A 14 18.28 0.65 12.77
CA LYS A 14 16.88 0.33 12.43
C LYS A 14 15.90 1.28 13.11
N TYR A 15 16.16 1.66 14.37
CA TYR A 15 15.31 2.60 15.08
C TYR A 15 15.37 4.00 14.45
N ILE A 16 16.57 4.48 14.12
CA ILE A 16 16.77 5.77 13.43
C ILE A 16 16.05 5.77 12.08
N SER A 17 16.16 4.67 11.32
CA SER A 17 15.49 4.50 10.03
C SER A 17 13.97 4.62 10.14
N VAL A 18 13.37 3.94 11.12
CA VAL A 18 11.92 3.97 11.35
C VAL A 18 11.45 5.37 11.73
N VAL A 19 12.20 6.10 12.55
CA VAL A 19 11.87 7.50 12.90
C VAL A 19 11.90 8.40 11.67
N MET A 20 12.94 8.29 10.83
CA MET A 20 13.03 9.06 9.57
C MET A 20 11.86 8.77 8.62
N ILE A 21 11.52 7.49 8.42
CA ILE A 21 10.39 7.11 7.57
C ILE A 21 9.09 7.71 8.13
N THR A 22 8.89 7.62 9.45
CA THR A 22 7.67 8.12 10.11
C THR A 22 7.54 9.63 9.94
N LEU A 23 8.61 10.39 10.19
CA LEU A 23 8.62 11.84 9.98
C LEU A 23 8.37 12.23 8.52
N GLY A 24 8.95 11.47 7.57
CA GLY A 24 8.79 11.75 6.14
C GLY A 24 7.35 11.55 5.67
N ILE A 25 6.69 10.49 6.15
CA ILE A 25 5.27 10.24 5.91
C ILE A 25 4.41 11.34 6.54
N ILE A 26 4.71 11.78 7.76
CA ILE A 26 3.97 12.87 8.43
C ILE A 26 4.05 14.16 7.60
N ILE A 27 5.25 14.55 7.17
CA ILE A 27 5.46 15.76 6.36
C ILE A 27 4.70 15.68 5.03
N CYS A 28 4.80 14.55 4.31
CA CYS A 28 4.05 14.33 3.07
C CYS A 28 2.53 14.39 3.30
N THR A 29 2.04 13.79 4.39
CA THR A 29 0.61 13.74 4.71
C THR A 29 0.05 15.13 5.02
N LEU A 30 0.78 15.93 5.82
CA LEU A 30 0.41 17.32 6.12
C LEU A 30 0.49 18.23 4.89
N ALA A 31 1.49 18.02 4.03
CA ALA A 31 1.61 18.77 2.78
C ALA A 31 0.47 18.45 1.81
N SER A 32 0.05 17.17 1.74
CA SER A 32 -1.07 16.73 0.91
C SER A 32 -2.45 17.14 1.46
N SER A 33 -2.66 17.18 2.78
CA SER A 33 -3.94 17.63 3.36
C SER A 33 -4.24 19.08 2.99
N ASN A 34 -3.19 19.93 2.98
CA ASN A 34 -3.30 21.34 2.61
C ASN A 34 -3.55 21.58 1.12
N GLN A 35 -3.34 20.58 0.26
CA GLN A 35 -3.63 20.67 -1.18
C GLN A 35 -5.04 20.16 -1.53
N LYS A 36 -5.55 19.16 -0.82
CA LYS A 36 -6.90 18.62 -1.05
C LYS A 36 -8.01 19.65 -0.79
N SER A 37 -7.79 20.56 0.15
CA SER A 37 -8.68 21.72 0.38
C SER A 37 -8.75 22.69 -0.81
N LYS A 38 -7.78 22.66 -1.74
CA LYS A 38 -7.77 23.48 -2.97
C LYS A 38 -8.17 22.71 -4.23
N ALA A 39 -8.14 21.37 -4.21
CA ALA A 39 -8.29 20.51 -5.39
C ALA A 39 -9.63 19.75 -5.47
N ALA A 40 -10.51 19.88 -4.47
CA ALA A 40 -11.81 19.19 -4.47
C ALA A 40 -12.85 19.78 -5.45
N CYS A 41 -12.57 20.95 -6.04
CA CYS A 41 -13.41 21.58 -7.06
C CYS A 41 -12.72 21.48 -8.43
N ARG A 42 -13.02 20.44 -9.21
CA ARG A 42 -12.63 20.40 -10.63
C ARG A 42 -13.75 20.88 -11.56
N ASP A 43 -14.93 21.15 -11.00
CA ASP A 43 -16.19 21.49 -11.71
C ASP A 43 -16.95 22.66 -11.04
N CYS A 44 -16.26 23.51 -10.28
CA CYS A 44 -16.89 24.64 -9.61
C CYS A 44 -16.88 25.86 -10.55
N ASP A 45 -18.08 26.32 -10.90
CA ASP A 45 -18.36 27.49 -11.75
C ASP A 45 -17.57 28.72 -11.25
N PRO A 46 -16.83 29.43 -12.12
CA PRO A 46 -15.99 30.57 -11.73
C PRO A 46 -16.78 31.79 -11.21
N ASN A 47 -18.12 31.80 -11.27
CA ASN A 47 -18.95 32.94 -10.86
C ASN A 47 -19.79 32.72 -9.59
N SER A 48 -19.63 31.60 -8.90
CA SER A 48 -20.19 31.51 -7.54
C SER A 48 -19.30 32.31 -6.60
N PRO A 49 -19.83 33.24 -5.79
CA PRO A 49 -19.04 33.90 -4.77
C PRO A 49 -18.48 32.79 -3.89
N VAL A 50 -17.15 32.69 -3.89
CA VAL A 50 -16.41 31.98 -2.86
C VAL A 50 -16.64 32.82 -1.61
N ASP A 51 -17.77 32.55 -0.95
CA ASP A 51 -17.98 32.94 0.43
C ASP A 51 -16.86 32.25 1.22
N GLY A 52 -15.76 32.99 1.35
CA GLY A 52 -15.39 33.55 2.62
C GLY A 52 -15.30 32.53 3.74
N GLU A 53 -14.06 32.41 4.25
CA GLU A 53 -13.77 31.88 5.57
C GLU A 53 -13.87 30.36 5.68
N GLN A 54 -12.70 29.78 5.43
CA GLN A 54 -12.01 28.80 6.26
C GLN A 54 -12.39 28.86 7.75
N ALA A 55 -13.64 28.52 8.09
CA ALA A 55 -14.00 28.02 9.39
C ALA A 55 -13.32 26.67 9.51
N GLU A 56 -12.44 26.53 10.48
CA GLU A 56 -11.93 25.25 10.94
C GLU A 56 -13.13 24.43 11.44
N ASP A 57 -13.85 23.76 10.54
CA ASP A 57 -14.96 22.90 10.93
C ASP A 57 -14.40 21.81 11.83
N PRO A 58 -14.76 21.75 13.13
CA PRO A 58 -14.28 20.69 14.02
C PRO A 58 -14.69 19.31 13.49
N ALA A 59 -15.75 19.24 12.68
CA ALA A 59 -16.17 18.05 11.97
C ALA A 59 -15.15 17.58 10.92
N TYR A 60 -14.54 18.47 10.12
CA TYR A 60 -13.53 18.08 9.12
C TYR A 60 -12.29 17.52 9.80
N PHE A 61 -11.81 18.19 10.85
CA PHE A 61 -10.67 17.72 11.63
C PHE A 61 -10.96 16.38 12.33
N PHE A 62 -12.18 16.21 12.87
CA PHE A 62 -12.63 14.94 13.45
C PHE A 62 -12.66 13.80 12.42
N TRP A 63 -13.22 14.02 11.23
CA TRP A 63 -13.24 13.02 10.15
C TRP A 63 -11.84 12.73 9.59
N TRP A 64 -10.94 13.71 9.62
CA TRP A 64 -9.55 13.51 9.25
C TRP A 64 -8.81 12.64 10.27
N ILE A 65 -8.97 12.91 11.57
CA ILE A 65 -8.39 12.10 12.65
C ILE A 65 -8.94 10.66 12.61
N ILE A 66 -10.25 10.49 12.44
CA ILE A 66 -10.83 9.13 12.43
C ILE A 66 -10.33 8.33 11.22
N GLY A 67 -10.11 8.98 10.08
CA GLY A 67 -9.45 8.37 8.92
C GLY A 67 -8.02 7.91 9.23
N ILE A 68 -7.20 8.76 9.87
CA ILE A 68 -5.84 8.40 10.30
C ILE A 68 -5.87 7.25 11.32
N ALA A 69 -6.79 7.28 12.29
CA ALA A 69 -6.93 6.25 13.30
C ALA A 69 -7.32 4.90 12.67
N LEU A 70 -8.28 4.89 11.74
CA LEU A 70 -8.73 3.69 11.04
C LEU A 70 -7.62 3.11 10.16
N LEU A 71 -6.88 3.94 9.43
CA LEU A 71 -5.71 3.51 8.66
C LEU A 71 -4.61 2.93 9.55
N THR A 72 -4.33 3.57 10.69
CA THR A 72 -3.33 3.09 11.65
C THR A 72 -3.73 1.73 12.23
N PHE A 73 -5.00 1.58 12.61
CA PHE A 73 -5.55 0.31 13.10
C PHE A 73 -5.48 -0.79 12.04
N ALA A 74 -5.86 -0.48 10.79
CA ALA A 74 -5.78 -1.41 9.67
C ALA A 74 -4.32 -1.87 9.39
N LEU A 75 -3.35 -0.96 9.49
CA LEU A 75 -1.93 -1.29 9.35
C LEU A 75 -1.43 -2.19 10.48
N LEU A 76 -1.90 -1.99 11.72
CA LEU A 76 -1.58 -2.87 12.85
C LEU A 76 -2.14 -4.28 12.65
N LEU A 77 -3.39 -4.41 12.19
CA LEU A 77 -3.99 -5.70 11.84
C LEU A 77 -3.22 -6.39 10.70
N SER A 78 -2.84 -5.63 9.67
CA SER A 78 -2.05 -6.14 8.55
C SER A 78 -0.68 -6.66 9.00
N ALA A 79 0.01 -5.92 9.87
CA ALA A 79 1.29 -6.34 10.45
C ALA A 79 1.14 -7.58 11.34
N ARG A 80 0.03 -7.67 12.10
CA ARG A 80 -0.30 -8.84 12.91
C ARG A 80 -0.52 -10.07 12.02
N MET A 81 -1.32 -9.95 10.97
CA MET A 81 -1.57 -11.04 10.01
C MET A 81 -0.26 -11.60 9.42
N GLY A 82 0.67 -10.73 8.98
CA GLY A 82 1.96 -11.18 8.43
C GLY A 82 2.83 -11.97 9.43
N ILE A 83 2.77 -11.63 10.73
CA ILE A 83 3.47 -12.37 11.79
C ILE A 83 2.78 -13.72 12.09
N TYR A 84 1.45 -13.75 12.09
CA TYR A 84 0.69 -14.99 12.25
C TYR A 84 0.98 -15.96 11.12
N GLN A 85 1.01 -15.48 9.87
CA GLN A 85 1.39 -16.29 8.71
C GLN A 85 2.81 -16.88 8.88
N GLU A 86 3.80 -16.08 9.27
CA GLU A 86 5.17 -16.59 9.51
C GLU A 86 5.20 -17.66 10.62
N THR A 87 4.44 -17.48 11.70
CA THR A 87 4.39 -18.45 12.81
C THR A 87 3.67 -19.73 12.40
N LEU A 88 2.55 -19.60 11.70
CA LEU A 88 1.74 -20.72 11.22
C LEU A 88 2.57 -21.63 10.29
N TYR A 89 3.30 -21.04 9.33
CA TYR A 89 4.14 -21.79 8.40
C TYR A 89 5.33 -22.49 9.06
N LYS A 90 5.86 -21.95 10.16
CA LYS A 90 6.91 -22.63 10.95
C LYS A 90 6.38 -23.86 11.69
N THR A 91 5.14 -23.82 12.17
CA THR A 91 4.55 -24.90 12.97
C THR A 91 3.88 -25.98 12.12
N HIS A 92 3.18 -25.61 11.04
CA HIS A 92 2.34 -26.52 10.24
C HIS A 92 2.90 -26.81 8.84
N GLY A 93 4.08 -26.29 8.49
CA GLY A 93 4.68 -26.45 7.17
C GLY A 93 4.18 -25.45 6.14
N LYS A 94 4.76 -25.49 4.95
CA LYS A 94 4.53 -24.52 3.87
C LYS A 94 3.43 -25.00 2.93
N HIS A 95 2.23 -24.47 3.12
CA HIS A 95 1.09 -24.75 2.24
C HIS A 95 0.41 -23.44 1.81
N PRO A 96 1.00 -22.70 0.83
CA PRO A 96 0.51 -21.39 0.44
C PRO A 96 -0.88 -21.44 -0.20
N ASP A 97 -1.19 -22.50 -0.97
CA ASP A 97 -2.47 -22.66 -1.65
C ASP A 97 -3.62 -22.91 -0.67
N GLU A 98 -3.37 -23.72 0.37
CA GLU A 98 -4.33 -23.99 1.44
C GLU A 98 -4.62 -22.73 2.26
N ALA A 99 -3.56 -21.99 2.63
CA ALA A 99 -3.69 -20.72 3.35
C ALA A 99 -4.45 -19.66 2.52
N LEU A 100 -4.20 -19.61 1.21
CA LEU A 100 -4.93 -18.74 0.27
C LEU A 100 -6.42 -19.11 0.25
N TYR A 101 -6.73 -20.40 0.08
CA TYR A 101 -8.10 -20.91 0.04
C TYR A 101 -8.88 -20.55 1.32
N TYR A 102 -8.36 -20.87 2.50
CA TYR A 102 -9.06 -20.62 3.77
C TYR A 102 -9.24 -19.14 4.06
N THR A 103 -8.26 -18.30 3.72
CA THR A 103 -8.34 -16.85 3.95
C THR A 103 -9.45 -16.22 3.10
N HIS A 104 -9.57 -16.63 1.83
CA HIS A 104 -10.62 -16.13 0.96
C HIS A 104 -11.99 -16.73 1.29
N LEU A 105 -12.05 -18.02 1.61
CA LEU A 105 -13.29 -18.69 2.02
C LEU A 105 -13.89 -18.04 3.28
N TYR A 106 -13.07 -17.73 4.28
CA TYR A 106 -13.55 -17.09 5.51
C TYR A 106 -14.00 -15.63 5.29
N SER A 107 -13.48 -14.97 4.25
CA SER A 107 -13.94 -13.63 3.86
C SER A 107 -15.31 -13.65 3.15
N LEU A 108 -15.73 -14.79 2.57
CA LEU A 108 -16.96 -14.86 1.78
C LEU A 108 -18.24 -14.52 2.57
N PRO A 109 -18.45 -15.04 3.80
CA PRO A 109 -19.59 -14.66 4.63
C PRO A 109 -19.66 -13.15 4.91
N GLY A 110 -18.51 -12.47 4.96
CA GLY A 110 -18.45 -11.02 5.16
C GLY A 110 -19.13 -10.21 4.05
N PHE A 111 -19.16 -10.73 2.80
CA PHE A 111 -19.82 -10.05 1.69
C PHE A 111 -21.35 -10.00 1.83
N ILE A 112 -21.95 -10.87 2.65
CA ILE A 112 -23.40 -10.85 2.91
C ILE A 112 -23.82 -9.50 3.50
N LEU A 113 -22.99 -8.92 4.36
CA LEU A 113 -23.26 -7.61 4.98
C LEU A 113 -23.29 -6.46 3.97
N TYR A 114 -22.59 -6.61 2.83
CA TYR A 114 -22.50 -5.60 1.77
C TYR A 114 -23.33 -5.97 0.52
N SER A 115 -24.19 -6.98 0.63
CA SER A 115 -24.94 -7.54 -0.50
C SER A 115 -25.79 -6.51 -1.26
N THR A 116 -26.37 -5.53 -0.56
CA THR A 116 -27.18 -4.46 -1.16
C THR A 116 -26.37 -3.60 -2.13
N SER A 117 -25.19 -3.14 -1.71
CA SER A 117 -24.31 -2.35 -2.57
C SER A 117 -23.71 -3.18 -3.70
N ILE A 118 -23.44 -4.48 -3.50
CA ILE A 118 -23.00 -5.36 -4.59
C ILE A 118 -24.06 -5.42 -5.69
N TRP A 119 -25.33 -5.58 -5.32
CA TRP A 119 -26.43 -5.64 -6.28
C TRP A 119 -26.58 -4.36 -7.10
N GLU A 120 -26.42 -3.21 -6.45
CA GLU A 120 -26.44 -1.91 -7.12
C GLU A 120 -25.32 -1.80 -8.18
N HIS A 121 -24.09 -2.22 -7.84
CA HIS A 121 -22.97 -2.17 -8.77
C HIS A 121 -23.08 -3.20 -9.90
N VAL A 122 -23.72 -4.35 -9.67
CA VAL A 122 -24.04 -5.32 -10.72
C VAL A 122 -25.03 -4.72 -11.72
N SER A 123 -26.05 -3.99 -11.24
CA SER A 123 -26.99 -3.27 -12.11
C SER A 123 -26.28 -2.24 -12.97
N ILE A 124 -25.35 -1.46 -12.38
CA ILE A 124 -24.53 -0.48 -13.12
C ILE A 124 -23.65 -1.17 -14.16
N ALA A 125 -23.01 -2.30 -13.80
CA ALA A 125 -22.14 -3.05 -14.71
C ALA A 125 -22.92 -3.63 -15.90
N ASN A 126 -24.15 -4.11 -15.68
CA ASN A 126 -25.00 -4.64 -16.74
C ASN A 126 -25.47 -3.59 -17.75
N ASN A 127 -25.65 -2.35 -17.31
CA ASN A 127 -26.05 -1.23 -18.17
C ASN A 127 -24.86 -0.49 -18.81
N SER A 128 -23.64 -0.97 -18.59
CA SER A 128 -22.44 -0.33 -19.15
C SER A 128 -22.30 -0.55 -20.66
N GLU A 129 -21.51 0.32 -21.29
CA GLU A 129 -21.27 0.28 -22.73
C GLU A 129 -20.74 -1.09 -23.18
N LEU A 130 -21.30 -1.59 -24.28
CA LEU A 130 -20.94 -2.88 -24.83
C LEU A 130 -19.60 -2.77 -25.57
N TYR A 131 -18.62 -3.56 -25.15
CA TYR A 131 -17.32 -3.64 -25.80
C TYR A 131 -17.19 -4.98 -26.53
N LYS A 132 -16.77 -4.91 -27.80
CA LYS A 132 -16.48 -6.11 -28.60
C LYS A 132 -15.05 -6.55 -28.30
N VAL A 133 -14.90 -7.71 -27.67
CA VAL A 133 -13.56 -8.23 -27.35
C VAL A 133 -12.89 -8.69 -28.66
N PRO A 134 -11.77 -8.06 -29.09
CA PRO A 134 -11.18 -8.29 -30.43
C PRO A 134 -10.76 -9.73 -30.72
N VAL A 135 -10.57 -10.54 -29.67
CA VAL A 135 -10.05 -11.92 -29.76
C VAL A 135 -11.16 -12.97 -29.79
N LEU A 136 -12.34 -12.66 -29.23
CA LEU A 136 -13.40 -13.67 -29.01
C LEU A 136 -14.70 -13.39 -29.77
N GLU A 137 -14.84 -12.21 -30.41
CA GLU A 137 -16.09 -11.74 -31.06
C GLU A 137 -17.32 -11.72 -30.11
N ILE A 138 -17.10 -11.86 -28.80
CA ILE A 138 -18.16 -11.79 -27.78
C ILE A 138 -18.40 -10.32 -27.42
N ILE A 139 -19.68 -9.96 -27.33
CA ILE A 139 -20.14 -8.66 -26.86
C ILE A 139 -20.36 -8.77 -25.34
N VAL A 140 -19.59 -8.01 -24.57
CA VAL A 140 -19.70 -7.99 -23.10
C VAL A 140 -19.69 -6.54 -22.62
N PRO A 141 -20.42 -6.18 -21.55
CA PRO A 141 -20.35 -4.83 -20.99
C PRO A 141 -18.94 -4.53 -20.47
N LEU A 142 -18.44 -3.33 -20.74
CA LEU A 142 -17.05 -2.92 -20.51
C LEU A 142 -16.63 -3.06 -19.04
N LEU A 143 -17.53 -2.75 -18.10
CA LEU A 143 -17.23 -2.85 -16.66
C LEU A 143 -16.94 -4.29 -16.23
N TRP A 144 -17.58 -5.29 -16.84
CA TRP A 144 -17.28 -6.69 -16.56
C TRP A 144 -15.87 -7.10 -17.03
N VAL A 145 -15.42 -6.53 -18.15
CA VAL A 145 -14.06 -6.75 -18.66
C VAL A 145 -13.02 -6.14 -17.69
N PHE A 146 -13.23 -4.92 -17.23
CA PHE A 146 -12.34 -4.30 -16.24
C PHE A 146 -12.35 -5.02 -14.89
N LEU A 147 -13.51 -5.49 -14.43
CA LEU A 147 -13.62 -6.30 -13.22
C LEU A 147 -12.80 -7.58 -13.36
N LEU A 148 -12.97 -8.31 -14.46
CA LEU A 148 -12.23 -9.54 -14.73
C LEU A 148 -10.71 -9.29 -14.75
N LEU A 149 -10.26 -8.24 -15.43
CA LEU A 149 -8.84 -7.87 -15.47
C LEU A 149 -8.30 -7.52 -14.07
N ASN A 150 -9.10 -6.81 -13.27
CA ASN A 150 -8.74 -6.49 -11.88
C ASN A 150 -8.60 -7.76 -11.04
N VAL A 151 -9.56 -8.69 -11.12
CA VAL A 151 -9.55 -9.96 -10.40
C VAL A 151 -8.35 -10.82 -10.79
N LEU A 152 -8.04 -10.95 -12.08
CA LEU A 152 -6.88 -11.71 -12.53
C LEU A 152 -5.56 -11.12 -12.02
N THR A 153 -5.42 -9.80 -12.11
CA THR A 153 -4.21 -9.12 -11.62
C THR A 153 -4.09 -9.25 -10.10
N GLN A 154 -5.20 -9.10 -9.38
CA GLN A 154 -5.26 -9.24 -7.92
C GLN A 154 -4.90 -10.68 -7.50
N TYR A 155 -5.41 -11.69 -8.20
CA TYR A 155 -5.08 -13.09 -7.95
C TYR A 155 -3.58 -13.35 -8.12
N LEU A 156 -2.99 -12.95 -9.26
CA LEU A 156 -1.56 -13.10 -9.51
C LEU A 156 -0.72 -12.38 -8.44
N CYS A 157 -1.15 -11.18 -8.06
CA CYS A 157 -0.53 -10.39 -7.01
C CYS A 157 -0.55 -11.09 -5.64
N ILE A 158 -1.73 -11.56 -5.21
CA ILE A 158 -1.89 -12.20 -3.90
C ILE A 158 -1.18 -13.54 -3.86
N SER A 159 -1.34 -14.38 -4.90
CA SER A 159 -0.65 -15.67 -5.00
C SER A 159 0.86 -15.50 -4.88
N SER A 160 1.44 -14.53 -5.60
CA SER A 160 2.87 -14.20 -5.51
C SER A 160 3.30 -13.79 -4.10
N VAL A 161 2.47 -13.02 -3.38
CA VAL A 161 2.77 -12.61 -2.00
C VAL A 161 2.70 -13.78 -1.03
N TYR A 162 1.73 -14.69 -1.18
CA TYR A 162 1.62 -15.87 -0.33
C TYR A 162 2.83 -16.81 -0.51
N ILE A 163 3.26 -17.05 -1.75
CA ILE A 163 4.48 -17.81 -2.05
C ILE A 163 5.72 -17.12 -1.47
N LEU A 164 5.84 -15.80 -1.63
CA LEU A 164 6.96 -15.06 -1.06
C LEU A 164 6.99 -15.15 0.48
N THR A 165 5.82 -15.22 1.12
CA THR A 165 5.68 -15.33 2.57
C THR A 165 6.07 -16.71 3.09
N THR A 166 5.98 -17.76 2.27
CA THR A 166 6.49 -19.09 2.65
C THR A 166 8.00 -19.20 2.47
N GLU A 167 8.59 -18.45 1.54
CA GLU A 167 10.02 -18.53 1.22
C GLU A 167 10.90 -17.52 1.95
N CYS A 168 10.35 -16.37 2.34
CA CYS A 168 11.10 -15.29 2.98
C CYS A 168 10.56 -14.95 4.37
N ALA A 169 11.41 -14.36 5.22
CA ALA A 169 10.96 -13.81 6.51
C ALA A 169 9.94 -12.66 6.29
N SER A 170 8.99 -12.49 7.23
CA SER A 170 7.92 -11.47 7.15
C SER A 170 8.44 -10.04 6.94
N LEU A 171 9.66 -9.76 7.40
CA LEU A 171 10.37 -8.50 7.18
C LEU A 171 10.63 -8.20 5.70
N THR A 172 11.14 -9.19 4.96
CA THR A 172 11.47 -9.06 3.53
C THR A 172 10.20 -8.94 2.69
N VAL A 173 9.16 -9.70 3.05
CA VAL A 173 7.84 -9.62 2.40
C VAL A 173 7.26 -8.22 2.55
N THR A 174 7.28 -7.69 3.78
CA THR A 174 6.79 -6.32 4.07
C THR A 174 7.56 -5.29 3.25
N LEU A 175 8.88 -5.42 3.17
CA LEU A 175 9.75 -4.54 2.39
C LEU A 175 9.40 -4.58 0.89
N VAL A 176 9.26 -5.77 0.30
CA VAL A 176 8.90 -5.92 -1.12
C VAL A 176 7.52 -5.31 -1.41
N ILE A 177 6.54 -5.51 -0.52
CA ILE A 177 5.22 -4.92 -0.66
C ILE A 177 5.28 -3.39 -0.55
N THR A 178 6.08 -2.85 0.37
CA THR A 178 6.27 -1.39 0.48
C THR A 178 6.93 -0.79 -0.75
N LEU A 179 7.93 -1.47 -1.34
CA LEU A 179 8.56 -1.04 -2.58
C LEU A 179 7.58 -1.02 -3.75
N ARG A 180 6.73 -2.06 -3.89
CA ARG A 180 5.69 -2.10 -4.93
C ARG A 180 4.75 -0.90 -4.83
N LYS A 181 4.23 -0.64 -3.62
CA LYS A 181 3.33 0.49 -3.37
C LYS A 181 4.01 1.83 -3.65
N PHE A 182 5.28 1.96 -3.28
CA PHE A 182 6.09 3.16 -3.53
C PHE A 182 6.33 3.41 -5.02
N MET A 183 6.71 2.37 -5.79
CA MET A 183 6.90 2.51 -7.24
C MET A 183 5.59 2.88 -7.95
N SER A 184 4.48 2.27 -7.55
CA SER A 184 3.17 2.64 -8.06
C SER A 184 2.82 4.10 -7.75
N LEU A 185 3.21 4.59 -6.57
CA LEU A 185 3.02 5.99 -6.18
C LEU A 185 3.87 6.92 -7.07
N ILE A 186 5.15 6.61 -7.30
CA ILE A 186 6.01 7.41 -8.20
C ILE A 186 5.42 7.48 -9.61
N ILE A 187 5.03 6.33 -10.17
CA ILE A 187 4.42 6.28 -11.52
C ILE A 187 3.16 7.14 -11.57
N SER A 188 2.31 7.07 -10.53
CA SER A 188 1.12 7.90 -10.42
C SER A 188 1.46 9.40 -10.39
N ILE A 189 2.48 9.82 -9.62
CA ILE A 189 2.91 11.23 -9.59
C ILE A 189 3.36 11.70 -10.97
N VAL A 190 4.22 10.92 -11.62
CA VAL A 190 4.78 11.27 -12.93
C VAL A 190 3.67 11.36 -13.98
N TYR A 191 2.69 10.47 -13.93
CA TYR A 191 1.57 10.43 -14.86
C TYR A 191 0.55 11.56 -14.65
N PHE A 192 0.16 11.85 -13.41
CA PHE A 192 -0.90 12.83 -13.11
C PHE A 192 -0.42 14.29 -12.98
N GLN A 193 0.90 14.54 -13.04
CA GLN A 193 1.50 15.89 -13.00
C GLN A 193 0.95 16.82 -11.90
N ASN A 194 0.61 16.28 -10.73
CA ASN A 194 0.18 17.12 -9.61
C ASN A 194 1.34 18.03 -9.16
N PRO A 195 1.09 19.30 -8.79
CA PRO A 195 2.13 20.22 -8.36
C PRO A 195 2.71 19.77 -7.02
N PHE A 196 3.85 19.10 -7.06
CA PHE A 196 4.61 18.69 -5.87
C PHE A 196 5.25 19.92 -5.23
N THR A 197 4.80 20.27 -4.03
CA THR A 197 5.46 21.31 -3.23
C THR A 197 6.82 20.83 -2.71
N VAL A 198 7.70 21.76 -2.34
CA VAL A 198 9.03 21.46 -1.77
C VAL A 198 8.95 20.51 -0.55
N TYR A 199 7.87 20.61 0.23
CA TYR A 199 7.62 19.74 1.38
C TYR A 199 7.46 18.25 0.99
N HIS A 200 6.83 17.97 -0.15
CA HIS A 200 6.70 16.59 -0.63
C HIS A 200 8.05 16.02 -1.05
N TRP A 201 8.88 16.80 -1.75
CA TRP A 201 10.23 16.37 -2.11
C TRP A 201 11.09 16.06 -0.89
N PHE A 202 11.03 16.91 0.13
CA PHE A 202 11.74 16.69 1.38
C PHE A 202 11.24 15.43 2.11
N GLY A 203 9.92 15.24 2.21
CA GLY A 203 9.34 14.04 2.82
C GLY A 203 9.70 12.75 2.06
N THR A 204 9.65 12.77 0.72
CA THR A 204 10.07 11.65 -0.13
C THR A 204 11.54 11.29 0.07
N LEU A 205 12.43 12.29 0.12
CA LEU A 205 13.87 12.07 0.37
C LEU A 205 14.10 11.42 1.75
N LEU A 206 13.39 11.89 2.77
CA LEU A 206 13.50 11.34 4.13
C LEU A 206 13.03 9.88 4.22
N VAL A 207 11.90 9.54 3.57
CA VAL A 207 11.40 8.16 3.47
C VAL A 207 12.38 7.27 2.70
N PHE A 208 12.93 7.78 1.59
CA PHE A 208 13.87 7.04 0.76
C PHE A 208 15.18 6.72 1.50
N LEU A 209 15.80 7.72 2.12
CA LEU A 209 17.00 7.54 2.94
C LEU A 209 16.75 6.59 4.12
N GLY A 210 15.63 6.76 4.83
CA GLY A 210 15.27 5.88 5.93
C GLY A 210 15.10 4.43 5.47
N THR A 211 14.52 4.21 4.29
CA THR A 211 14.39 2.87 3.70
C THR A 211 15.75 2.28 3.32
N LEU A 212 16.67 3.06 2.75
CA LEU A 212 18.02 2.58 2.40
C LEU A 212 18.84 2.16 3.63
N ILE A 213 18.74 2.91 4.73
CA ILE A 213 19.39 2.54 5.99
C ILE A 213 18.72 1.29 6.59
N PHE A 214 17.38 1.22 6.56
CA PHE A 214 16.63 0.07 7.04
C PHE A 214 16.92 -1.21 6.26
N THR A 215 17.17 -1.11 4.96
CA THR A 215 17.42 -2.27 4.11
C THR A 215 18.85 -2.78 4.19
N GLU A 216 19.75 -2.11 4.92
CA GLU A 216 21.18 -2.49 5.04
C GLU A 216 21.88 -2.70 3.68
N VAL A 217 21.31 -2.15 2.60
CA VAL A 217 21.91 -2.23 1.25
C VAL A 217 23.28 -1.56 1.26
N ILE A 218 23.42 -0.47 2.03
CA ILE A 218 24.66 0.30 2.16
C ILE A 218 25.71 -0.47 2.98
N SER A 219 25.32 -1.15 4.07
CA SER A 219 26.26 -1.94 4.89
C SER A 219 26.69 -3.21 4.17
N THR A 220 25.78 -3.88 3.46
CA THR A 220 26.08 -5.05 2.62
C THR A 220 27.01 -4.68 1.47
N SER A 221 26.75 -3.56 0.79
CA SER A 221 27.63 -3.06 -0.29
C SER A 221 29.02 -2.68 0.23
N LYS A 222 29.09 -2.03 1.41
CA LYS A 222 30.38 -1.74 2.07
C LYS A 222 31.14 -3.00 2.46
N ASN A 223 30.46 -4.00 3.02
CA ASN A 223 31.08 -5.27 3.41
C ASN A 223 31.55 -6.08 2.19
N GLN A 224 30.77 -6.11 1.10
CA GLN A 224 31.21 -6.71 -0.16
C GLN A 224 32.39 -5.95 -0.78
N ALA A 225 32.37 -4.62 -0.78
CA ALA A 225 33.49 -3.82 -1.27
C ALA A 225 34.76 -4.05 -0.42
N LEU A 226 34.63 -4.14 0.90
CA LEU A 226 35.73 -4.48 1.82
C LEU A 226 36.25 -5.90 1.59
N LEU A 227 35.38 -6.87 1.33
CA LEU A 227 35.77 -8.25 1.00
C LEU A 227 36.48 -8.35 -0.36
N LEU A 228 36.13 -7.51 -1.34
CA LEU A 228 36.85 -7.42 -2.62
C LEU A 228 38.23 -6.78 -2.46
N ILE A 229 38.37 -5.80 -1.55
CA ILE A 229 39.66 -5.17 -1.22
C ILE A 229 40.57 -6.12 -0.42
N ASN A 230 40.01 -6.91 0.50
CA ASN A 230 40.74 -7.88 1.32
C ASN A 230 40.91 -9.26 0.67
N LYS A 231 40.42 -9.47 -0.56
CA LYS A 231 40.64 -10.73 -1.28
C LYS A 231 42.13 -10.80 -1.66
N PRO A 232 42.92 -11.71 -1.09
CA PRO A 232 44.32 -11.84 -1.47
C PRO A 232 44.37 -12.19 -2.96
N ARG A 233 45.15 -11.41 -3.73
CA ARG A 233 45.48 -11.77 -5.11
C ARG A 233 46.22 -13.11 -5.08
N LYS A 234 45.57 -14.17 -5.55
CA LYS A 234 46.26 -15.39 -5.97
C LYS A 234 46.86 -15.16 -7.34
#